data_AF-A0A1F3Z664-F1
#
_entry.id   AF-A0A1F3Z664-F1
#
_cell.length_a   1.000
_cell.length_b   1.000
_cell.length_c   1.000
_cell.angle_alpha   90.00
_cell.angle_beta   90.00
_cell.angle_gamma   90.00
#
_symmetry.space_group_name_H-M   'P 1'
#
loop_
_entity.id
_entity.type
_entity.pdbx_description
1 polymer ?
#
loop_
_entity_poly.entity_id
_entity_poly.type
_entity_poly.pdbx_seq_one_letter_code
_entity_poly.pdbx_strand_id
1 'polypeptide(L)'
;MRALALLLALLPAMPVLAQNARAELACRFTGTDFVYDCVIRLTRAGQPLSGAQVIVGADMPSMPMAHNIAPVKATPGRRPGDYEARLDLEMTGEWAIKLRLSGPLRDQLVLHYEFDEQGARPAKRRERR
;
A
#
# COMPACT_ATOMS: atom_id res chain seq x y z
N MET A 1 -31.84 -41.38 -40.86
CA MET A 1 -31.39 -39.98 -40.75
C MET A 1 -30.70 -39.79 -39.41
N ARG A 2 -29.39 -39.51 -39.42
CA ARG A 2 -28.57 -39.30 -38.22
C ARG A 2 -28.80 -37.88 -37.69
N ALA A 3 -29.34 -37.74 -36.49
CA ALA A 3 -29.38 -36.46 -35.79
C ALA A 3 -28.04 -36.26 -35.06
N LEU A 4 -27.20 -35.38 -35.59
CA LEU A 4 -25.94 -34.98 -34.97
C LEU A 4 -26.26 -33.87 -33.95
N ALA A 5 -26.34 -34.23 -32.67
CA ALA A 5 -26.48 -33.26 -31.59
C ALA A 5 -25.12 -32.58 -31.35
N LEU A 6 -24.96 -31.34 -31.84
CA LEU A 6 -23.85 -30.49 -31.43
C LEU A 6 -24.13 -29.99 -29.99
N LEU A 7 -23.47 -30.61 -29.00
CA LEU A 7 -23.31 -30.00 -27.68
C LEU A 7 -22.29 -28.87 -27.78
N LEU A 8 -22.78 -27.63 -27.85
CA LEU A 8 -21.96 -26.43 -27.68
C LEU A 8 -21.56 -26.35 -26.19
N ALA A 9 -20.30 -26.67 -25.88
CA ALA A 9 -19.75 -26.54 -24.54
C ALA A 9 -19.70 -25.06 -24.12
N LEU A 10 -20.62 -24.64 -23.26
CA LEU A 10 -20.57 -23.36 -22.54
C LEU A 10 -19.42 -23.44 -21.52
N LEU A 11 -18.22 -23.05 -21.93
CA LEU A 11 -17.12 -22.78 -21.00
C LEU A 11 -17.47 -21.53 -20.19
N PRO A 12 -17.63 -21.61 -18.86
CA PRO A 12 -17.80 -20.42 -18.04
C PRO A 12 -16.50 -19.62 -18.10
N ALA A 13 -16.57 -18.37 -18.59
CA ALA A 13 -15.47 -17.44 -18.49
C ALA A 13 -15.24 -17.16 -17.00
N MET A 14 -14.22 -17.79 -16.41
CA MET A 14 -13.86 -17.46 -15.03
C MET A 14 -13.30 -16.04 -15.01
N PRO A 15 -13.83 -15.15 -14.16
CA PRO A 15 -13.30 -13.81 -14.06
C PRO A 15 -11.87 -13.90 -13.53
N VAL A 16 -10.92 -13.41 -14.33
CA VAL A 16 -9.57 -13.15 -13.83
C VAL A 16 -9.70 -12.00 -12.84
N LEU A 17 -9.77 -12.32 -11.55
CA LEU A 17 -9.68 -11.33 -10.49
C LEU A 17 -8.37 -10.56 -10.67
N ALA A 18 -8.46 -9.25 -10.89
CA ALA A 18 -7.30 -8.38 -10.96
C ALA A 18 -6.50 -8.51 -9.65
N GLN A 19 -5.31 -9.10 -9.75
CA GLN A 19 -4.41 -9.32 -8.61
C GLN A 19 -3.62 -8.04 -8.33
N ASN A 20 -4.30 -7.02 -7.82
CA ASN A 20 -3.70 -5.74 -7.45
C ASN A 20 -2.74 -5.94 -6.26
N ALA A 21 -1.71 -5.09 -6.17
CA ALA A 21 -0.90 -5.05 -4.98
C ALA A 21 -1.74 -4.57 -3.79
N ARG A 22 -1.44 -5.09 -2.60
CA ARG A 22 -1.94 -4.61 -1.33
C ARG A 22 -0.76 -4.27 -0.45
N ALA A 23 -0.97 -3.30 0.43
CA ALA A 23 0.04 -2.85 1.37
C ALA A 23 -0.57 -2.67 2.75
N GLU A 24 0.18 -3.10 3.77
CA GLU A 24 -0.06 -2.76 5.17
C GLU A 24 1.15 -1.99 5.69
N LEU A 25 0.88 -1.02 6.57
CA LEU A 25 1.91 -0.16 7.15
C LEU A 25 1.93 -0.34 8.66
N ALA A 26 3.10 -0.62 9.22
CA ALA A 26 3.34 -0.66 10.64
C ALA A 26 4.48 0.29 10.97
N CYS A 27 4.20 1.38 11.69
CA CYS A 27 5.20 2.38 12.06
C CYS A 27 5.30 2.51 13.57
N ARG A 28 6.52 2.68 14.06
CA ARG A 28 6.83 2.96 15.46
C ARG A 28 7.41 4.37 15.56
N PHE A 29 6.88 5.16 16.49
CA PHE A 29 7.45 6.46 16.82
C PHE A 29 8.87 6.28 17.39
N THR A 30 9.81 7.11 16.94
CA THR A 30 11.21 7.02 17.37
C THR A 30 11.48 7.69 18.72
N GLY A 31 10.52 8.48 19.24
CA GLY A 31 10.70 9.28 20.45
C GLY A 31 11.29 10.67 20.17
N THR A 32 11.41 11.07 18.91
CA THR A 32 11.95 12.38 18.51
C THR A 32 11.07 12.98 17.41
N ASP A 33 10.67 14.24 17.63
CA ASP A 33 9.81 15.04 16.75
C ASP A 33 8.58 14.26 16.25
N PHE A 34 8.42 14.08 14.93
CA PHE A 34 7.41 13.23 14.31
C PHE A 34 8.07 12.22 13.38
N VAL A 35 9.18 11.63 13.85
CA VAL A 35 9.96 10.64 13.08
C VAL A 35 9.51 9.22 13.44
N TYR A 36 9.27 8.42 12.41
CA TYR A 36 8.76 7.06 12.52
C TYR A 36 9.62 6.06 11.74
N ASP A 37 9.91 4.91 12.37
CA ASP A 37 10.46 3.75 11.67
C ASP A 37 9.31 2.86 11.20
N CYS A 38 9.18 2.67 9.89
CA CYS A 38 8.06 1.97 9.27
C CYS A 38 8.48 0.69 8.55
N VAL A 39 7.62 -0.33 8.67
CA VAL A 39 7.63 -1.54 7.85
C VAL A 39 6.38 -1.54 6.96
N ILE A 40 6.60 -1.65 5.65
CA ILE A 40 5.58 -1.77 4.62
C ILE A 40 5.54 -3.22 4.17
N ARG A 41 4.40 -3.89 4.32
CA ARG A 41 4.21 -5.27 3.88
C ARG A 41 3.46 -5.29 2.57
N LEU A 42 4.14 -5.63 1.48
CA LEU A 42 3.52 -5.73 0.16
C LEU A 42 3.11 -7.17 -0.13
N THR A 43 1.89 -7.32 -0.61
CA THR A 43 1.38 -8.60 -1.10
C THR A 43 0.71 -8.44 -2.46
N ARG A 44 0.67 -9.52 -3.24
CA ARG A 44 -0.07 -9.64 -4.49
C ARG A 44 -0.67 -11.04 -4.55
N ALA A 45 -1.98 -11.13 -4.78
CA ALA A 45 -2.69 -12.42 -4.78
C ALA A 45 -2.47 -13.27 -3.52
N GLY A 46 -2.33 -12.63 -2.36
CA GLY A 46 -2.08 -13.30 -1.08
C GLY A 46 -0.64 -13.77 -0.86
N GLN A 47 0.26 -13.54 -1.82
CA GLN A 47 1.68 -13.87 -1.70
C GLN A 47 2.53 -12.61 -1.45
N PRO A 48 3.66 -12.70 -0.72
CA PRO A 48 4.54 -11.56 -0.52
C PRO A 48 5.13 -11.03 -1.84
N LEU A 49 5.09 -9.73 -2.05
CA LEU A 49 5.62 -9.07 -3.24
C LEU A 49 7.05 -8.61 -2.99
N SER A 50 8.02 -9.49 -3.28
CA SER A 50 9.45 -9.22 -3.13
C SER A 50 10.07 -8.60 -4.40
N GLY A 51 11.23 -7.95 -4.26
CA GLY A 51 11.98 -7.38 -5.40
C GLY A 51 11.38 -6.11 -5.99
N ALA A 52 10.33 -5.55 -5.38
CA ALA A 52 9.80 -4.26 -5.77
C ALA A 52 10.73 -3.13 -5.32
N GLN A 53 10.80 -2.08 -6.12
CA GLN A 53 11.32 -0.80 -5.69
C GLN A 53 10.15 0.03 -5.16
N VAL A 54 10.26 0.50 -3.92
CA VAL A 54 9.19 1.22 -3.23
C VAL A 54 9.67 2.62 -2.90
N ILE A 55 8.97 3.62 -3.46
CA ILE A 55 9.13 5.02 -3.08
C ILE A 55 7.92 5.42 -2.24
N VAL A 56 8.17 6.00 -1.07
CA VAL A 56 7.17 6.41 -0.10
C VAL A 56 7.09 7.93 -0.09
N GLY A 57 5.90 8.47 -0.35
CA GLY A 57 5.56 9.86 -0.05
C GLY A 57 4.40 9.92 0.94
N ALA A 58 4.14 11.11 1.47
CA ALA A 58 3.01 11.34 2.37
C ALA A 58 2.50 12.76 2.19
N ASP A 59 1.19 12.94 2.30
CA ASP A 59 0.53 14.24 2.28
C ASP A 59 -0.58 14.26 3.34
N MET A 60 -0.75 15.40 4.02
CA MET A 60 -1.86 15.58 4.95
C MET A 60 -3.17 15.86 4.17
N PRO A 61 -4.24 15.04 4.28
CA PRO A 61 -5.44 15.20 3.46
C PRO A 61 -6.23 16.50 3.71
N SER A 62 -6.16 17.05 4.92
CA SER A 62 -6.85 18.29 5.31
C SER A 62 -6.27 19.53 4.63
N MET A 63 -4.97 19.53 4.36
CA MET A 63 -4.25 20.62 3.69
C MET A 63 -3.27 20.04 2.64
N PRO A 64 -3.80 19.51 1.51
CA PRO A 64 -2.97 18.84 0.51
C PRO A 64 -1.87 19.75 -0.03
N MET A 65 -0.66 19.21 -0.23
CA MET A 65 0.54 19.89 -0.73
C MET A 65 1.14 21.00 0.15
N ALA A 66 0.46 21.42 1.23
CA ALA A 66 1.05 22.32 2.22
C ALA A 66 1.91 21.55 3.23
N HIS A 67 1.50 20.32 3.52
CA HIS A 67 2.20 19.39 4.39
C HIS A 67 2.43 18.09 3.62
N ASN A 68 3.63 17.95 3.07
CA ASN A 68 4.07 16.75 2.35
C ASN A 68 5.54 16.46 2.65
N ILE A 69 5.90 15.19 2.70
CA ILE A 69 7.30 14.81 2.87
C ILE A 69 8.01 14.67 1.53
N ALA A 70 9.33 14.86 1.53
CA ALA A 70 10.16 14.46 0.41
C ALA A 70 10.05 12.93 0.19
N PRO A 71 9.95 12.44 -1.06
CA PRO A 71 9.85 11.00 -1.31
C PRO A 71 11.07 10.24 -0.79
N VAL A 72 10.83 9.21 0.03
CA VAL A 72 11.87 8.35 0.61
C VAL A 72 11.88 7.01 -0.12
N LYS A 73 13.07 6.51 -0.48
CA LYS A 73 13.22 5.14 -1.00
C LYS A 73 13.24 4.16 0.15
N ALA A 74 12.31 3.21 0.16
CA ALA A 74 12.35 2.12 1.13
C ALA A 74 13.42 1.10 0.76
N THR A 75 13.96 0.42 1.78
CA THR A 75 14.93 -0.67 1.64
C THR A 75 14.25 -2.01 1.88
N PRO A 76 14.74 -3.13 1.32
CA PRO A 76 14.20 -4.44 1.65
C PRO A 76 14.29 -4.72 3.15
N GLY A 77 13.20 -5.19 3.75
CA GLY A 77 13.15 -5.61 5.14
C GLY A 77 13.59 -7.07 5.35
N ARG A 78 13.42 -7.56 6.58
CA ARG A 78 13.87 -8.91 6.97
C ARG A 78 13.08 -10.06 6.35
N ARG A 79 11.81 -9.87 6.02
CA ARG A 79 10.94 -10.93 5.46
C ARG A 79 10.63 -10.64 3.99
N PRO A 80 10.36 -11.69 3.17
CA PRO A 80 9.83 -11.50 1.83
C PRO A 80 8.62 -10.56 1.84
N GLY A 81 8.61 -9.57 0.96
CA GLY A 81 7.56 -8.55 0.86
C GLY A 81 7.59 -7.43 1.90
N ASP A 82 8.46 -7.50 2.92
CA ASP A 82 8.68 -6.39 3.85
C ASP A 82 9.64 -5.36 3.23
N TYR A 83 9.34 -4.08 3.42
CA TYR A 83 10.20 -2.95 3.07
C TYR A 83 10.26 -1.96 4.23
N GLU A 84 11.43 -1.42 4.52
CA GLU A 84 11.70 -0.54 5.65
C GLU A 84 11.96 0.89 5.16
N ALA A 85 11.30 1.86 5.78
CA ALA A 85 11.47 3.29 5.50
C ALA A 85 11.38 4.10 6.79
N ARG A 86 12.15 5.18 6.88
CA ARG A 86 12.00 6.19 7.92
C ARG A 86 11.20 7.36 7.37
N LEU A 87 10.12 7.72 8.06
CA LEU A 87 9.28 8.85 7.70
C LEU A 87 9.51 9.97 8.71
N ASP A 88 9.85 11.15 8.21
CA ASP A 88 9.94 12.38 8.99
C ASP A 88 8.73 13.22 8.63
N LEU A 89 7.69 13.15 9.46
CA LEU A 89 6.46 13.89 9.25
C LEU A 89 6.57 15.28 9.89
N GLU A 90 5.69 16.20 9.49
CA GLU A 90 5.72 17.56 10.04
C GLU A 90 4.85 17.72 11.29
N MET A 91 3.93 16.77 11.52
CA MET A 91 3.00 16.77 12.65
C MET A 91 2.27 15.43 12.80
N THR A 92 1.69 15.20 13.97
CA THR A 92 0.71 14.12 14.21
C THR A 92 -0.59 14.36 13.47
N GLY A 93 -1.34 13.30 13.17
CA GLY A 93 -2.67 13.37 12.56
C GLY A 93 -2.87 12.37 11.43
N GLU A 94 -3.90 12.59 10.62
CA GLU A 94 -4.16 11.77 9.43
C GLU A 94 -3.24 12.15 8.27
N TRP A 95 -2.62 11.12 7.67
CA TRP A 95 -1.75 11.23 6.51
C TRP A 95 -2.16 10.24 5.41
N ALA A 96 -2.12 10.69 4.16
CA ALA A 96 -2.21 9.85 2.97
C ALA A 96 -0.80 9.41 2.55
N ILE A 97 -0.45 8.17 2.86
CA ILE A 97 0.82 7.53 2.49
C ILE A 97 0.73 7.00 1.06
N LYS A 98 1.55 7.56 0.18
CA LYS A 98 1.61 7.25 -1.26
C LYS A 98 2.78 6.30 -1.52
N LEU A 99 2.49 5.08 -1.90
CA LEU A 99 3.48 4.08 -2.29
C LEU A 99 3.54 3.99 -3.80
N ARG A 100 4.67 4.35 -4.40
CA ARG A 100 4.95 4.12 -5.83
C ARG A 100 5.79 2.87 -5.97
N LEU A 101 5.26 1.88 -6.66
CA LEU A 101 5.87 0.57 -6.87
C LEU A 101 6.43 0.48 -8.29
N SER A 102 7.62 -0.10 -8.41
CA SER A 102 8.22 -0.48 -9.70
C SER A 102 9.04 -1.77 -9.57
N GLY A 103 9.52 -2.31 -10.70
CA GLY A 103 10.19 -3.62 -10.77
C GLY A 103 9.24 -4.71 -11.26
N PRO A 104 8.96 -5.78 -10.48
CA PRO A 104 8.12 -6.90 -10.91
C PRO A 104 6.63 -6.52 -11.12
N LEU A 105 6.24 -5.35 -10.64
CA LEU A 105 4.96 -4.71 -10.88
C LEU A 105 5.16 -3.19 -10.84
N ARG A 106 4.45 -2.46 -11.70
CA ARG A 106 4.28 -1.02 -11.60
C ARG A 106 2.88 -0.72 -11.08
N ASP A 107 2.79 -0.02 -9.95
CA ASP A 107 1.52 0.29 -9.29
C ASP A 107 1.67 1.56 -8.42
N GLN A 108 0.56 2.17 -8.01
CA GLN A 108 0.54 3.23 -7.02
C GLN A 108 -0.58 2.99 -6.01
N LEU A 109 -0.22 2.87 -4.74
CA LEU A 109 -1.15 2.68 -3.62
C LEU A 109 -1.21 3.95 -2.78
N VAL A 110 -2.40 4.26 -2.25
CA VAL A 110 -2.58 5.35 -1.29
C VAL A 110 -3.25 4.77 -0.03
N LEU A 111 -2.57 4.86 1.10
CA LEU A 111 -3.01 4.36 2.39
C LEU A 111 -3.30 5.54 3.32
N HIS A 112 -4.43 5.54 4.03
CA HIS A 112 -4.72 6.58 5.03
C HIS A 112 -4.47 6.03 6.43
N TYR A 113 -3.58 6.68 7.17
CA TYR A 113 -3.19 6.31 8.52
C TYR A 113 -3.20 7.53 9.42
N GLU A 114 -3.60 7.35 10.67
CA GLU A 114 -3.36 8.30 11.74
C GLU A 114 -1.97 8.02 12.34
N PHE A 115 -1.17 9.07 12.54
CA PHE A 115 0.12 9.02 13.20
C PHE A 115 0.09 9.80 14.51
N ASP A 116 0.52 9.16 15.59
CA ASP A 116 0.68 9.74 16.92
C ASP A 116 1.89 9.10 17.63
N GLU A 117 2.16 9.46 18.89
CA GLU A 117 3.30 8.93 19.65
C GLU A 117 3.26 7.40 19.85
N GLN A 118 2.11 6.74 19.62
CA GLN A 118 1.98 5.28 19.67
C GLN A 118 2.36 4.62 18.34
N GLY A 119 2.55 5.41 17.27
CA GLY A 119 2.89 4.94 15.94
C GLY A 119 1.80 5.23 14.92
N ALA A 120 1.64 4.33 13.95
CA ALA A 120 0.63 4.46 12.89
C ALA A 120 -0.52 3.46 13.06
N ARG A 121 -1.75 3.94 12.88
CA ARG A 121 -2.97 3.12 12.87
C ARG A 121 -3.84 3.47 11.66
N PRO A 122 -4.54 2.51 11.03
CA PRO A 122 -5.43 2.82 9.90
C PRO A 122 -6.42 3.94 10.25
N ALA A 123 -6.53 4.94 9.39
CA ALA A 123 -7.49 6.01 9.59
C ALA A 123 -8.92 5.43 9.53
N LYS A 124 -9.78 5.86 10.45
CA LYS A 124 -11.20 5.50 10.41
C LYS A 124 -11.77 6.14 9.14
N ARG A 125 -12.29 5.33 8.22
CA ARG A 125 -13.00 5.83 7.04
C ARG A 125 -14.11 6.77 7.52
N ARG A 126 -13.93 8.08 7.34
CA ARG A 126 -15.08 9.00 7.38
C ARG A 126 -15.92 8.62 6.17
N GLU A 127 -17.07 7.99 6.41
CA GLU A 127 -18.11 7.90 5.38
C GLU A 127 -18.32 9.34 4.87
N ARG A 128 -17.99 9.56 3.59
CA ARG A 128 -18.40 10.78 2.89
C ARG A 128 -19.93 10.81 2.99
N ARG A 129 -20.46 11.64 3.89
CA ARG A 129 -21.84 12.11 3.80
C ARG A 129 -21.95 13.10 2.64
#